data_AF-A0AAU1DA48-F1
#
_entry.id   AF-A0AAU1DA48-F1
#
_cell.length_a   1.000
_cell.length_b   1.000
_cell.length_c   1.000
_cell.angle_alpha   90.00
_cell.angle_beta   90.00
_cell.angle_gamma   90.00
#
_symmetry.space_group_name_H-M   'P 1'
#
loop_
_entity.id
_entity.type
_entity.pdbx_description
1 polymer ?
#
loop_
_entity_poly.entity_id
_entity_poly.type
_entity_poly.pdbx_seq_one_letter_code
_entity_poly.pdbx_strand_id
1 'polypeptide(L)'
;MTRHGRVARTPVSPRDPALLTGMLREPRSTIRGSGRETAHRDELARMAESLLSEPTVRNLWRQQLSLTRIFDWLEGFPADTWQDRWLLSGSDELGSGWGPQGLSAGARSRFTAGLGTLIVLQVIRPSYGWLFGSRLLGVYDAYRRHNQSALFAELTQRAGGQRCDEHATEALNLLTRMSIVTGKDLLAFDLEDLTDYARARRDNGRTVAALPLAYDTLHAAGGLRSHLIWWGR
;
A
#
# COMPACT_ATOMS: atom_id res chain seq x y z
N MET A 1 -14.67 -25.09 -53.43
CA MET A 1 -13.48 -24.42 -53.98
C MET A 1 -13.14 -23.25 -53.09
N THR A 2 -11.99 -23.35 -52.43
CA THR A 2 -11.49 -22.48 -51.36
C THR A 2 -10.60 -21.40 -51.97
N ARG A 3 -10.69 -20.13 -51.52
CA ARG A 3 -9.55 -19.21 -51.59
C ARG A 3 -9.56 -18.20 -50.43
N HIS A 4 -8.56 -18.39 -49.57
CA HIS A 4 -8.18 -17.54 -48.45
C HIS A 4 -7.45 -16.28 -48.94
N GLY A 5 -7.83 -15.11 -48.43
CA GLY A 5 -6.99 -13.91 -48.40
C GLY A 5 -6.23 -13.86 -47.08
N ARG A 6 -4.99 -14.36 -47.09
CA ARG A 6 -4.08 -14.42 -45.94
C ARG A 6 -3.29 -13.10 -45.88
N VAL A 7 -3.57 -12.24 -44.91
CA VAL A 7 -2.69 -11.10 -44.60
C VAL A 7 -1.45 -11.65 -43.91
N ALA A 8 -0.28 -11.33 -44.46
CA ALA A 8 1.01 -11.75 -43.96
C ALA A 8 1.24 -11.19 -42.54
N ARG A 9 1.57 -12.07 -41.58
CA ARG A 9 2.04 -11.68 -40.25
C ARG A 9 3.47 -11.15 -40.38
N THR A 10 3.71 -9.96 -39.85
CA THR A 10 5.05 -9.45 -39.59
C THR A 10 5.84 -10.48 -38.76
N PRO A 11 7.11 -10.79 -39.11
CA PRO A 11 7.92 -11.70 -38.33
C PRO A 11 8.25 -11.08 -36.97
N VAL A 12 7.90 -11.81 -35.91
CA VAL A 12 8.30 -11.54 -34.53
C VAL A 12 9.82 -11.69 -34.45
N SER A 13 10.51 -10.59 -34.16
CA SER A 13 11.96 -10.57 -33.98
C SER A 13 12.39 -11.54 -32.85
N PRO A 14 13.39 -12.41 -33.06
CA PRO A 14 13.87 -13.32 -32.04
C PRO A 14 14.62 -12.57 -30.93
N ARG A 15 14.08 -12.68 -29.72
CA ARG A 15 14.70 -12.53 -28.39
C ARG A 15 16.20 -12.22 -28.41
N ASP A 16 16.52 -11.00 -27.99
CA ASP A 16 17.81 -10.66 -27.41
C ASP A 16 17.76 -11.03 -25.90
N PRO A 17 18.49 -12.04 -25.41
CA PRO A 17 18.43 -12.47 -24.01
C PRO A 17 19.00 -11.43 -23.03
N ALA A 18 19.68 -10.40 -23.53
CA ALA A 18 20.36 -9.39 -22.72
C ALA A 18 19.42 -8.30 -22.14
N LEU A 19 18.17 -8.21 -22.59
CA LEU A 19 17.20 -7.20 -22.12
C LEU A 19 16.28 -7.70 -20.98
N LEU A 20 16.46 -8.94 -20.53
CA LEU A 20 15.78 -9.51 -19.36
C LEU A 20 16.65 -9.47 -18.10
N THR A 21 17.70 -8.65 -18.07
CA THR A 21 18.26 -8.16 -16.82
C THR A 21 17.46 -6.92 -16.44
N GLY A 22 16.18 -7.14 -16.11
CA GLY A 22 15.38 -6.12 -15.45
C GLY A 22 16.16 -5.74 -14.21
N MET A 23 16.74 -4.54 -14.24
CA MET A 23 17.37 -3.91 -13.11
C MET A 23 16.50 -4.21 -11.89
N LEU A 24 17.04 -4.96 -10.93
CA LEU A 24 16.58 -4.86 -9.57
C LEU A 24 16.64 -3.36 -9.25
N ARG A 25 15.49 -2.69 -9.35
CA ARG A 25 15.38 -1.28 -9.00
C ARG A 25 15.76 -1.25 -7.54
N GLU A 26 16.96 -0.74 -7.26
CA GLU A 26 17.41 -0.41 -5.92
C GLU A 26 16.21 0.23 -5.19
N PRO A 27 15.76 -0.33 -4.06
CA PRO A 27 14.67 0.27 -3.32
C PRO A 27 15.07 1.71 -3.02
N ARG A 28 14.28 2.66 -3.53
CA ARG A 28 14.52 4.09 -3.26
C ARG A 28 14.65 4.26 -1.76
N SER A 29 15.82 4.73 -1.34
CA SER A 29 16.16 4.97 0.06
C SER A 29 14.99 5.65 0.76
N THR A 30 14.41 4.95 1.72
CA THR A 30 13.20 5.35 2.43
C THR A 30 13.53 6.53 3.34
N ILE A 31 12.79 7.63 3.17
CA ILE A 31 12.78 8.71 4.15
C ILE A 31 12.07 8.15 5.40
N ARG A 32 12.81 8.14 6.52
CA ARG A 32 12.46 7.66 7.87
C ARG A 32 11.96 6.21 7.93
N GLY A 33 12.90 5.29 8.21
CA GLY A 33 12.56 4.08 8.98
C GLY A 33 11.89 4.51 10.27
N SER A 34 10.73 3.95 10.57
CA SER A 34 9.97 4.30 11.78
C SER A 34 10.65 3.78 13.05
N GLY A 35 11.73 2.99 12.91
CA GLY A 35 12.35 2.20 13.96
C GLY A 35 11.51 0.97 14.36
N ARG A 36 10.32 0.81 13.78
CA ARG A 36 9.35 -0.25 14.11
C ARG A 36 9.57 -1.50 13.28
N GLU A 37 10.30 -1.39 12.17
CA GLU A 37 10.66 -2.48 11.27
C GLU A 37 11.46 -3.60 11.97
N THR A 38 12.22 -3.26 13.03
CA THR A 38 12.99 -4.18 13.87
C THR A 38 12.45 -4.29 15.30
N ALA A 39 11.32 -3.65 15.62
CA ALA A 39 10.78 -3.67 16.97
C ALA A 39 10.32 -5.08 17.36
N HIS A 40 10.49 -5.42 18.64
CA HIS A 40 10.03 -6.70 19.15
C HIS A 40 8.51 -6.81 19.12
N ARG A 41 8.00 -8.04 18.96
CA ARG A 41 6.58 -8.37 18.93
C ARG A 41 5.79 -7.73 20.08
N ASP A 42 6.31 -7.79 21.31
CA ASP A 42 5.61 -7.26 22.48
C ASP A 42 5.49 -5.73 22.44
N GLU A 43 6.48 -5.05 21.86
CA GLU A 43 6.42 -3.61 21.65
C GLU A 43 5.39 -3.25 20.59
N LEU A 44 5.37 -3.97 19.46
CA LEU A 44 4.37 -3.78 18.42
C LEU A 44 2.96 -4.10 18.90
N ALA A 45 2.79 -5.08 19.79
CA ALA A 45 1.51 -5.39 20.43
C ALA A 45 1.03 -4.22 21.30
N ARG A 46 1.90 -3.65 22.15
CA ARG A 46 1.56 -2.45 22.93
C ARG A 46 1.22 -1.24 22.05
N MET A 47 1.96 -1.04 20.97
CA MET A 47 1.64 0.02 20.00
C MET A 47 0.28 -0.23 19.34
N ALA A 48 -0.05 -1.47 19.00
CA ALA A 48 -1.34 -1.81 18.41
C ALA A 48 -2.52 -1.53 19.34
N GLU A 49 -2.37 -1.76 20.65
CA GLU A 49 -3.41 -1.44 21.64
C GLU A 49 -3.76 0.06 21.63
N SER A 50 -2.76 0.93 21.44
CA SER A 50 -2.95 2.38 21.33
C SER A 50 -3.77 2.82 20.09
N LEU A 51 -3.96 1.93 19.12
CA LEU A 51 -4.81 2.19 17.95
C LEU A 51 -6.31 2.07 18.26
N LEU A 52 -6.66 1.47 19.40
CA LEU A 52 -8.06 1.28 19.78
C LEU A 52 -8.52 2.47 20.64
N SER A 53 -9.64 3.08 20.27
CA SER A 53 -10.32 4.08 21.08
C SER A 53 -11.22 3.39 22.10
N GLU A 54 -10.98 3.61 23.40
CA GLU A 54 -11.77 3.06 24.52
C GLU A 54 -12.06 1.55 24.38
N PRO A 55 -11.02 0.70 24.27
CA PRO A 55 -11.22 -0.71 23.94
C PRO A 55 -11.88 -1.48 25.08
N THR A 56 -12.81 -2.36 24.72
CA THR A 56 -13.25 -3.42 25.64
C THR A 56 -12.19 -4.52 25.73
N VAL A 57 -12.23 -5.33 26.80
CA VAL A 57 -11.38 -6.54 26.95
C VAL A 57 -11.49 -7.45 25.72
N ARG A 58 -12.69 -7.56 25.13
CA ARG A 58 -12.92 -8.36 23.91
C ARG A 58 -12.20 -7.77 22.70
N ASN A 59 -12.09 -6.45 22.58
CA ASN A 59 -11.35 -5.80 21.50
C ASN A 59 -9.86 -6.11 21.61
N LEU A 60 -9.28 -5.92 22.80
CA LEU A 60 -7.86 -6.21 23.09
C LEU A 60 -7.53 -7.66 22.78
N TRP A 61 -8.31 -8.61 23.33
CA TRP A 61 -8.09 -10.04 23.10
C TRP A 61 -8.14 -10.42 21.61
N ARG A 62 -9.09 -9.86 20.84
CA ARG A 62 -9.20 -10.13 19.40
C ARG A 62 -8.02 -9.58 18.61
N GLN A 63 -7.54 -8.39 18.97
CA GLN A 63 -6.38 -7.78 18.33
C GLN A 63 -5.12 -8.59 18.64
N GLN A 64 -4.91 -8.95 19.91
CA GLN A 64 -3.77 -9.78 20.34
C GLN A 64 -3.76 -11.15 19.67
N LEU A 65 -4.91 -11.80 19.52
CA LEU A 65 -5.03 -13.07 18.79
C LEU A 65 -4.69 -12.91 17.31
N SER A 66 -5.09 -11.80 16.69
CA SER A 66 -4.84 -11.52 15.28
C SER A 66 -3.36 -11.21 15.03
N LEU A 67 -2.74 -10.41 15.90
CA LEU A 67 -1.32 -10.09 15.88
C LEU A 67 -0.46 -11.33 16.11
N THR A 68 -0.80 -12.13 17.11
CA THR A 68 -0.11 -13.40 17.38
C THR A 68 -0.03 -14.26 16.14
N ARG A 69 -1.15 -14.46 15.44
CA ARG A 69 -1.18 -15.30 14.23
C ARG A 69 -0.29 -14.77 13.11
N ILE A 70 -0.27 -13.46 12.86
CA ILE A 70 0.55 -12.91 11.77
C ILE A 70 2.04 -12.95 12.15
N PHE A 71 2.38 -12.71 13.41
CA PHE A 71 3.76 -12.82 13.89
C PHE A 71 4.28 -14.26 13.85
N ASP A 72 3.52 -15.23 14.39
CA ASP A 72 3.91 -16.65 14.37
C ASP A 72 4.21 -17.14 12.93
N TRP A 73 3.49 -16.61 11.93
CA TRP A 73 3.74 -16.94 10.54
C TRP A 73 4.96 -16.21 9.96
N LEU A 74 5.11 -14.90 10.20
CA LEU A 74 6.26 -14.12 9.70
C LEU A 74 7.58 -14.58 10.32
N GLU A 75 7.56 -15.04 11.57
CA GLU A 75 8.72 -15.57 12.29
C GLU A 75 9.32 -16.80 11.61
N GLY A 76 8.55 -17.51 10.78
CA GLY A 76 9.01 -18.63 9.96
C GLY A 76 9.94 -18.26 8.81
N PHE A 77 10.10 -16.96 8.48
CA PHE A 77 10.98 -16.49 7.40
C PHE A 77 12.24 -15.85 8.00
N PRO A 78 13.46 -16.30 7.65
CA PRO A 78 14.69 -15.84 8.29
C PRO A 78 15.16 -14.48 7.74
N ALA A 79 14.67 -13.39 8.34
CA ALA A 79 15.14 -12.03 8.04
C ALA A 79 15.09 -11.11 9.28
N ASP A 80 15.84 -10.00 9.25
CA ASP A 80 16.01 -9.14 10.42
C ASP A 80 14.83 -8.19 10.66
N THR A 81 14.17 -7.75 9.59
CA THR A 81 13.00 -6.86 9.69
C THR A 81 11.70 -7.57 9.38
N TRP A 82 10.60 -7.09 9.94
CA TRP A 82 9.26 -7.59 9.62
C TRP A 82 8.88 -7.38 8.15
N GLN A 83 9.37 -6.30 7.52
CA GLN A 83 9.19 -6.04 6.10
C GLN A 83 9.91 -7.09 5.25
N ASP A 84 11.16 -7.43 5.59
CA ASP A 84 11.91 -8.43 4.85
C ASP A 84 11.31 -9.82 5.03
N ARG A 85 10.79 -10.14 6.22
CA ARG A 85 10.01 -11.38 6.45
C ARG A 85 8.76 -11.42 5.57
N TRP A 86 8.06 -10.29 5.43
CA TRP A 86 6.91 -10.17 4.53
C TRP A 86 7.31 -10.43 3.07
N LEU A 87 8.38 -9.79 2.59
CA LEU A 87 8.86 -9.95 1.22
C LEU A 87 9.38 -11.37 0.96
N LEU A 88 10.17 -11.93 1.87
CA LEU A 88 10.72 -13.28 1.79
C LEU A 88 9.62 -14.36 1.79
N SER A 89 8.46 -14.06 2.37
CA SER A 89 7.30 -14.96 2.31
C SER A 89 6.69 -15.12 0.91
N GLY A 90 7.06 -14.27 -0.06
CA GLY A 90 6.49 -14.21 -1.40
C GLY A 90 5.04 -13.69 -1.42
N SER A 91 4.46 -13.35 -0.27
CA SER A 91 3.05 -12.98 -0.16
C SER A 91 2.69 -11.68 -0.87
N ASP A 92 3.67 -10.79 -1.04
CA ASP A 92 3.46 -9.50 -1.68
C ASP A 92 3.06 -9.63 -3.16
N GLU A 93 3.48 -10.70 -3.82
CA GLU A 93 3.18 -10.97 -5.24
C GLU A 93 1.83 -11.69 -5.44
N LEU A 94 1.27 -12.28 -4.38
CA LEU A 94 0.13 -13.19 -4.48
C LEU A 94 -1.24 -12.50 -4.38
N GLY A 95 -1.29 -11.18 -4.17
CA GLY A 95 -2.54 -10.44 -4.05
C GLY A 95 -3.47 -11.05 -2.99
N SER A 96 -4.69 -11.42 -3.37
CA SER A 96 -5.68 -12.04 -2.46
C SER A 96 -5.32 -13.47 -2.01
N GLY A 97 -4.39 -14.15 -2.71
CA GLY A 97 -3.94 -15.52 -2.41
C GLY A 97 -2.83 -15.61 -1.35
N TRP A 98 -2.41 -14.48 -0.80
CA TRP A 98 -1.30 -14.36 0.14
C TRP A 98 -1.44 -15.19 1.43
N GLY A 99 -0.33 -15.43 2.13
CA GLY A 99 -0.32 -16.06 3.45
C GLY A 99 -0.59 -17.58 3.46
N PRO A 100 -0.81 -18.17 4.65
CA PRO A 100 -1.07 -19.59 4.79
C PRO A 100 -2.29 -20.07 4.01
N GLN A 101 -2.17 -21.24 3.39
CA GLN A 101 -3.25 -21.89 2.65
C GLN A 101 -4.13 -22.74 3.58
N GLY A 102 -5.36 -23.06 3.15
CA GLY A 102 -6.27 -23.94 3.89
C GLY A 102 -6.91 -23.34 5.15
N LEU A 103 -6.78 -22.02 5.37
CA LEU A 103 -7.42 -21.35 6.50
C LEU A 103 -8.95 -21.31 6.35
N SER A 104 -9.67 -21.55 7.44
CA SER A 104 -11.10 -21.24 7.51
C SER A 104 -11.35 -19.74 7.30
N ALA A 105 -12.55 -19.35 6.84
CA ALA A 105 -12.88 -17.94 6.61
C ALA A 105 -12.65 -17.06 7.85
N GLY A 106 -12.99 -17.57 9.04
CA GLY A 106 -12.75 -16.87 10.30
C GLY A 106 -11.27 -16.77 10.68
N ALA A 107 -10.45 -17.77 10.35
CA ALA A 107 -9.01 -17.69 10.55
C ALA A 107 -8.36 -16.71 9.56
N ARG A 108 -8.76 -16.76 8.28
CA ARG A 108 -8.33 -15.82 7.23
C ARG A 108 -8.65 -14.38 7.63
N SER A 109 -9.86 -14.11 8.12
CA SER A 109 -10.26 -12.76 8.54
C SER A 109 -9.40 -12.22 9.69
N ARG A 110 -9.06 -13.05 10.69
CA ARG A 110 -8.15 -12.65 11.78
C ARG A 110 -6.74 -12.40 11.28
N PHE A 111 -6.28 -13.23 10.33
CA PHE A 111 -4.96 -13.08 9.72
C PHE A 111 -4.85 -11.76 8.96
N THR A 112 -5.85 -11.43 8.14
CA THR A 112 -5.94 -10.13 7.45
C THR A 112 -6.04 -8.96 8.44
N ALA A 113 -6.75 -9.13 9.56
CA ALA A 113 -6.83 -8.09 10.59
C ALA A 113 -5.47 -7.83 11.28
N GLY A 114 -4.69 -8.90 11.53
CA GLY A 114 -3.32 -8.79 12.05
C GLY A 114 -2.42 -8.02 11.09
N LEU A 115 -2.40 -8.41 9.81
CA LEU A 115 -1.63 -7.69 8.79
C LEU A 115 -2.09 -6.24 8.62
N GLY A 116 -3.40 -5.99 8.62
CA GLY A 116 -3.95 -4.63 8.58
C GLY A 116 -3.45 -3.75 9.74
N THR A 117 -3.29 -4.33 10.92
CA THR A 117 -2.70 -3.62 12.08
C THR A 117 -1.23 -3.27 11.84
N LEU A 118 -0.44 -4.21 11.30
CA LEU A 118 0.98 -3.96 10.96
C LEU A 118 1.16 -2.89 9.86
N ILE A 119 0.21 -2.82 8.91
CA ILE A 119 0.16 -1.74 7.91
C ILE A 119 -0.12 -0.38 8.56
N VAL A 120 -1.09 -0.31 9.48
CA VAL A 120 -1.40 0.94 10.20
C VAL A 120 -0.22 1.40 11.06
N LEU A 121 0.52 0.48 11.66
CA LEU A 121 1.74 0.77 12.41
C LEU A 121 2.95 1.11 11.52
N GLN A 122 2.82 0.98 10.20
CA GLN A 122 3.87 1.16 9.20
C GLN A 122 5.04 0.16 9.33
N VAL A 123 4.79 -1.00 9.94
CA VAL A 123 5.76 -2.10 10.08
C VAL A 123 5.90 -2.87 8.77
N ILE A 124 4.78 -3.06 8.07
CA ILE A 124 4.72 -3.71 6.75
C ILE A 124 4.12 -2.75 5.74
N ARG A 125 4.78 -2.65 4.59
CA ARG A 125 4.45 -1.86 3.41
C ARG A 125 4.29 -2.82 2.23
N PRO A 126 3.08 -3.32 1.98
CA PRO A 126 2.82 -4.18 0.83
C PRO A 126 2.93 -3.38 -0.47
N SER A 127 3.13 -4.05 -1.60
CA SER A 127 3.09 -3.38 -2.91
C SER A 127 1.69 -2.92 -3.31
N TYR A 128 1.63 -2.04 -4.32
CA TYR A 128 0.37 -1.67 -4.96
C TYR A 128 -0.41 -2.87 -5.49
N GLY A 129 0.26 -3.83 -6.12
CA GLY A 129 -0.37 -5.04 -6.65
C GLY A 129 -1.11 -5.80 -5.55
N TRP A 130 -0.45 -5.96 -4.40
CA TRP A 130 -1.07 -6.58 -3.23
C TRP A 130 -2.27 -5.79 -2.70
N LEU A 131 -2.13 -4.47 -2.52
CA LEU A 131 -3.19 -3.60 -2.00
C LEU A 131 -4.41 -3.55 -2.93
N PHE A 132 -4.22 -3.67 -4.25
CA PHE A 132 -5.32 -3.69 -5.21
C PHE A 132 -6.09 -5.02 -5.20
N GLY A 133 -5.39 -6.14 -4.99
CA GLY A 133 -5.98 -7.47 -4.91
C GLY A 133 -6.60 -7.81 -3.55
N SER A 134 -6.20 -7.11 -2.49
CA SER A 134 -6.57 -7.45 -1.11
C SER A 134 -7.79 -6.71 -0.57
N ARG A 135 -8.65 -7.45 0.15
CA ARG A 135 -9.83 -6.88 0.82
C ARG A 135 -9.50 -6.40 2.24
N LEU A 136 -9.14 -5.13 2.37
CA LEU A 136 -8.70 -4.50 3.62
C LEU A 136 -9.79 -3.64 4.26
N LEU A 137 -10.85 -4.28 4.75
CA LEU A 137 -11.95 -3.55 5.38
C LEU A 137 -11.46 -2.71 6.57
N GLY A 138 -11.73 -1.41 6.53
CA GLY A 138 -11.42 -0.46 7.61
C GLY A 138 -9.94 -0.07 7.75
N VAL A 139 -9.01 -0.72 7.04
CA VAL A 139 -7.57 -0.46 7.20
C VAL A 139 -7.19 0.95 6.73
N TYR A 140 -7.71 1.41 5.60
CA TYR A 140 -7.39 2.76 5.10
C TYR A 140 -7.94 3.86 6.01
N ASP A 141 -9.13 3.65 6.59
CA ASP A 141 -9.68 4.56 7.59
C ASP A 141 -8.82 4.59 8.85
N ALA A 142 -8.49 3.42 9.40
CA ALA A 142 -7.60 3.30 10.55
C ALA A 142 -6.23 3.93 10.28
N TYR A 143 -5.66 3.71 9.09
CA TYR A 143 -4.38 4.30 8.70
C TYR A 143 -4.44 5.83 8.80
N ARG A 144 -5.47 6.46 8.20
CA ARG A 144 -5.64 7.92 8.23
C ARG A 144 -5.88 8.47 9.63
N ARG A 145 -6.56 7.71 10.51
CA ARG A 145 -6.78 8.12 11.90
C ARG A 145 -5.50 8.14 12.74
N HIS A 146 -4.51 7.31 12.41
CA HIS A 146 -3.30 7.14 13.22
C HIS A 146 -2.00 7.65 12.56
N ASN A 147 -2.03 7.96 11.26
CA ASN A 147 -0.87 8.44 10.52
C ASN A 147 -1.23 9.75 9.84
N GLN A 148 -0.48 10.82 10.13
CA GLN A 148 -0.72 12.17 9.57
C GLN A 148 -2.19 12.63 9.71
N SER A 149 -2.81 12.34 10.85
CA SER A 149 -4.27 12.44 11.03
C SER A 149 -4.84 13.85 10.81
N ALA A 150 -4.13 14.88 11.27
CA ALA A 150 -4.51 16.28 11.03
C ALA A 150 -4.53 16.60 9.52
N LEU A 151 -3.51 16.15 8.78
CA LEU A 151 -3.42 16.39 7.34
C LEU A 151 -4.47 15.58 6.57
N PHE A 152 -4.73 14.32 6.92
CA PHE A 152 -5.82 13.57 6.29
C PHE A 152 -7.21 14.16 6.60
N ALA A 153 -7.42 14.71 7.80
CA ALA A 153 -8.65 15.42 8.13
C ALA A 153 -8.83 16.66 7.25
N GLU A 154 -7.76 17.44 7.04
CA GLU A 154 -7.75 18.57 6.12
C GLU A 154 -8.03 18.15 4.66
N LEU A 155 -7.36 17.11 4.17
CA LEU A 155 -7.59 16.57 2.82
C LEU A 155 -9.05 16.09 2.66
N THR A 156 -9.63 15.47 3.69
CA THR A 156 -11.03 15.04 3.68
C THR A 156 -11.99 16.21 3.56
N GLN A 157 -11.74 17.31 4.29
CA GLN A 157 -12.55 18.52 4.19
C GLN A 157 -12.47 19.14 2.80
N ARG A 158 -11.27 19.16 2.21
CA ARG A 158 -11.00 19.74 0.88
C ARG A 158 -11.57 18.90 -0.27
N ALA A 159 -11.53 17.58 -0.17
CA ALA A 159 -12.00 16.68 -1.23
C ALA A 159 -13.54 16.70 -1.40
N GLY A 160 -14.29 17.21 -0.43
CA GLY A 160 -15.75 17.33 -0.50
C GLY A 160 -16.43 16.90 0.80
N GLY A 161 -16.67 17.87 1.69
CA GLY A 161 -17.23 17.64 3.02
C GLY A 161 -18.62 16.97 3.05
N GLN A 162 -18.77 16.03 3.99
CA GLN A 162 -19.99 15.43 4.56
C GLN A 162 -20.96 14.63 3.66
N ARG A 163 -20.79 14.57 2.33
CA ARG A 163 -21.55 13.63 1.48
C ARG A 163 -20.69 12.42 1.08
N CYS A 164 -21.30 11.24 0.98
CA CYS A 164 -20.67 10.04 0.39
C CYS A 164 -20.38 10.28 -1.10
N ASP A 165 -19.29 10.97 -1.38
CA ASP A 165 -18.73 11.06 -2.72
C ASP A 165 -17.73 9.90 -2.90
N GLU A 166 -18.10 8.94 -3.74
CA GLU A 166 -17.25 7.80 -4.11
C GLU A 166 -15.94 8.29 -4.73
N HIS A 167 -15.96 9.42 -5.44
CA HIS A 167 -14.79 10.01 -6.07
C HIS A 167 -13.82 10.57 -5.03
N ALA A 168 -14.31 11.33 -4.05
CA ALA A 168 -13.52 11.80 -2.91
C ALA A 168 -12.97 10.64 -2.08
N THR A 169 -13.79 9.60 -1.85
CA THR A 169 -13.37 8.40 -1.13
C THR A 169 -12.22 7.68 -1.85
N GLU A 170 -12.29 7.52 -3.17
CA GLU A 170 -11.20 6.89 -3.92
C GLU A 170 -9.96 7.78 -4.01
N ALA A 171 -10.09 9.11 -4.07
CA ALA A 171 -8.96 10.04 -3.98
C ALA A 171 -8.20 9.87 -2.65
N LEU A 172 -8.92 9.83 -1.52
CA LEU A 172 -8.32 9.58 -0.20
C LEU A 172 -7.70 8.18 -0.09
N ASN A 173 -8.36 7.15 -0.63
CA ASN A 173 -7.82 5.79 -0.63
C ASN A 173 -6.55 5.68 -1.48
N LEU A 174 -6.48 6.36 -2.62
CA LEU A 174 -5.27 6.46 -3.42
C LEU A 174 -4.11 7.05 -2.63
N LEU A 175 -4.30 8.22 -2.02
CA LEU A 175 -3.26 8.88 -1.21
C LEU A 175 -2.83 8.01 -0.03
N THR A 176 -3.79 7.32 0.59
CA THR A 176 -3.52 6.34 1.66
C THR A 176 -2.66 5.19 1.16
N ARG A 177 -2.98 4.60 0.00
CA ARG A 177 -2.18 3.52 -0.60
C ARG A 177 -0.77 4.00 -0.94
N MET A 178 -0.64 5.20 -1.54
CA MET A 178 0.67 5.79 -1.81
C MET A 178 1.50 5.93 -0.54
N SER A 179 0.89 6.43 0.54
CA SER A 179 1.53 6.57 1.85
C SER A 179 1.93 5.21 2.42
N ILE A 180 1.10 4.17 2.27
CA ILE A 180 1.44 2.81 2.73
C ILE A 180 2.64 2.25 1.95
N VAL A 181 2.60 2.30 0.61
CA VAL A 181 3.63 1.68 -0.23
C VAL A 181 4.97 2.39 -0.12
N THR A 182 4.96 3.72 -0.19
CA THR A 182 6.19 4.51 -0.17
C THR A 182 6.69 4.77 1.26
N GLY A 183 5.77 4.85 2.22
CA GLY A 183 5.97 5.41 3.56
C GLY A 183 6.55 6.81 3.59
N LYS A 184 6.38 7.58 2.52
CA LYS A 184 6.62 9.02 2.53
C LYS A 184 5.48 9.71 3.26
N ASP A 185 5.79 10.85 3.87
CA ASP A 185 4.76 11.80 4.29
C ASP A 185 4.02 12.35 3.06
N LEU A 186 2.74 12.68 3.21
CA LEU A 186 1.88 13.12 2.12
C LEU A 186 2.46 14.34 1.39
N LEU A 187 3.00 15.30 2.14
CA LEU A 187 3.58 16.52 1.58
C LEU A 187 4.93 16.29 0.87
N ALA A 188 5.53 15.11 1.07
CA ALA A 188 6.77 14.70 0.41
C ALA A 188 6.52 13.95 -0.90
N PHE A 189 5.25 13.76 -1.31
CA PHE A 189 4.96 13.23 -2.64
C PHE A 189 5.34 14.21 -3.74
N ASP A 190 5.83 13.65 -4.84
CA ASP A 190 6.12 14.34 -6.08
C ASP A 190 5.25 13.79 -7.24
N LEU A 191 5.44 14.35 -8.44
CA LEU A 191 4.75 13.90 -9.65
C LEU A 191 5.12 12.48 -10.06
N GLU A 192 6.31 12.01 -9.68
CA GLU A 192 6.74 10.65 -10.00
C GLU A 192 5.97 9.63 -9.16
N ASP A 193 5.70 9.92 -7.89
CA ASP A 193 4.88 9.04 -7.03
C ASP A 193 3.46 8.85 -7.59
N LEU A 194 2.82 9.94 -8.06
CA LEU A 194 1.51 9.91 -8.72
C LEU A 194 1.56 9.08 -10.02
N THR A 195 2.63 9.25 -10.78
CA THR A 195 2.84 8.52 -12.05
C THR A 195 3.06 7.04 -11.80
N ASP A 196 3.84 6.67 -10.78
CA ASP A 196 4.09 5.28 -10.38
C ASP A 196 2.80 4.62 -9.89
N TYR A 197 1.96 5.32 -9.10
CA TYR A 197 0.62 4.82 -8.74
C TYR A 197 -0.27 4.59 -9.97
N ALA A 198 -0.34 5.56 -10.88
CA ALA A 198 -1.15 5.48 -12.08
C ALA A 198 -0.69 4.36 -13.03
N ARG A 199 0.63 4.10 -13.11
CA ARG A 199 1.20 2.96 -13.82
C ARG A 199 0.77 1.65 -13.17
N ALA A 200 0.98 1.49 -11.87
CA ALA A 200 0.61 0.27 -11.14
C ALA A 200 -0.88 -0.07 -11.28
N ARG A 201 -1.77 0.95 -11.28
CA ARG A 201 -3.20 0.74 -11.53
C ARG A 201 -3.50 0.26 -12.94
N ARG A 202 -2.86 0.84 -13.96
CA ARG A 202 -3.00 0.42 -15.36
C ARG A 202 -2.52 -1.02 -15.58
N ASP A 203 -1.40 -1.40 -14.96
CA ASP A 203 -0.87 -2.76 -15.02
C ASP A 203 -1.84 -3.77 -14.40
N ASN A 204 -2.67 -3.33 -13.45
CA ASN A 204 -3.78 -4.10 -12.88
C ASN A 204 -5.10 -4.00 -13.69
N GLY A 205 -5.06 -3.42 -14.89
CA GLY A 205 -6.20 -3.30 -15.80
C GLY A 205 -7.23 -2.22 -15.43
N ARG A 206 -6.87 -1.27 -14.56
CA ARG A 206 -7.78 -0.20 -14.09
C ARG A 206 -7.22 1.20 -14.34
N THR A 207 -8.08 2.14 -14.69
CA THR A 207 -7.76 3.57 -14.69
C THR A 207 -8.00 4.18 -13.32
N VAL A 208 -7.52 5.41 -13.11
CA VAL A 208 -7.62 6.13 -11.84
C VAL A 208 -8.39 7.42 -12.03
N ALA A 209 -9.72 7.34 -12.10
CA ALA A 209 -10.57 8.50 -12.33
C ALA A 209 -10.36 9.59 -11.27
N ALA A 210 -10.10 9.22 -10.01
CA ALA A 210 -9.92 10.14 -8.89
C ALA A 210 -8.51 10.75 -8.77
N LEU A 211 -7.59 10.46 -9.71
CA LEU A 211 -6.22 10.98 -9.68
C LEU A 211 -6.16 12.52 -9.75
N PRO A 212 -6.94 13.21 -10.60
CA PRO A 212 -6.94 14.68 -10.61
C PRO A 212 -7.39 15.27 -9.28
N LEU A 213 -8.46 14.74 -8.67
CA LEU A 213 -8.91 15.21 -7.36
C LEU A 213 -7.85 14.98 -6.27
N ALA A 214 -7.19 13.82 -6.27
CA ALA A 214 -6.10 13.55 -5.33
C ALA A 214 -4.93 14.53 -5.50
N TYR A 215 -4.55 14.83 -6.75
CA TYR A 215 -3.54 15.84 -7.09
C TYR A 215 -3.94 17.23 -6.56
N ASP A 216 -5.14 17.71 -6.90
CA ASP A 216 -5.61 19.04 -6.54
C ASP A 216 -5.69 19.21 -5.01
N THR A 217 -6.23 18.20 -4.32
CA THR A 217 -6.38 18.22 -2.86
C THR A 217 -5.01 18.27 -2.18
N LEU A 218 -4.04 17.48 -2.65
CA LEU A 218 -2.70 17.43 -2.08
C LEU A 218 -1.89 18.69 -2.39
N HIS A 219 -1.96 19.19 -3.62
CA HIS A 219 -1.32 20.43 -4.04
C HIS A 219 -1.85 21.62 -3.22
N ALA A 220 -3.17 21.70 -3.04
CA ALA A 220 -3.78 22.75 -2.24
C ALA A 220 -3.38 22.67 -0.76
N ALA A 221 -3.10 21.46 -0.23
CA ALA A 221 -2.57 21.26 1.12
C ALA A 221 -1.04 21.54 1.22
N GLY A 222 -0.41 21.98 0.13
CA GLY A 222 0.99 22.40 0.09
C GLY A 222 1.99 21.31 -0.30
N GLY A 223 1.51 20.13 -0.74
CA GLY A 223 2.32 19.07 -1.34
C GLY A 223 2.61 19.34 -2.83
N LEU A 224 3.34 18.43 -3.48
CA LEU A 224 3.63 18.49 -4.93
C LEU A 224 4.33 19.77 -5.39
N ARG A 225 5.11 20.40 -4.51
CA ARG A 225 5.85 21.62 -4.83
C ARG A 225 6.84 21.31 -5.95
N SER A 226 6.64 21.96 -7.09
CA SER A 226 7.62 21.93 -8.18
C SER A 226 8.92 22.53 -7.64
N HIS A 227 10.04 21.82 -7.77
CA HIS A 227 11.34 22.45 -7.73
C HIS A 227 11.44 23.32 -8.99
N LEU A 228 10.80 24.49 -8.99
CA LEU A 228 11.14 25.56 -9.90
C LEU A 228 12.57 25.95 -9.51
N ILE A 229 13.53 25.32 -10.18
CA ILE A 229 14.92 25.74 -10.20
C ILE A 229 14.87 27.21 -10.64
N TRP A 230 15.09 28.08 -9.67
CA TRP A 230 15.22 29.51 -9.86
C TRP A 230 16.49 29.72 -10.69
N TRP A 231 16.38 29.75 -12.02
CA TRP A 231 17.44 30.29 -12.86
C TRP A 231 17.38 31.81 -12.68
N GLY A 232 18.12 32.29 -11.69
CA GLY A 232 18.32 33.71 -11.43
C GLY A 232 18.98 34.39 -12.64
N ARG A 233 18.37 35.51 -13.03
CA ARG A 233 18.85 36.49 -14.01
C ARG A 233 20.19 37.10 -13.62
#